data_AF-A0A816A3Z5-F1
#
_entry.id   AF-A0A816A3Z5-F1
#
_cell.length_a   1.000
_cell.length_b   1.000
_cell.length_c   1.000
_cell.angle_alpha   90.00
_cell.angle_beta   90.00
_cell.angle_gamma   90.00
#
_symmetry.space_group_name_H-M   'P 1'
#
loop_
_entity.id
_entity.type
_entity.pdbx_description
1 polymer ?
#
loop_
_entity_poly.entity_id
_entity_poly.type
_entity_poly.pdbx_seq_one_letter_code
_entity_poly.pdbx_strand_id
1 'polypeptide(L)'
;MTVFSVIIVLINFYGIKQIQALSCFKCMTTDFENDLCTDPFNPIDNRLEYECQATIQGKNGLFPARFCVKISGIVVDTGANLNRSLIHKSLYLRTCITENIMDSTRSLDSTGHFRLKNFAGIDGEVKVQGTITLCTMDGCNRARLFHRDVFLILNLFCFLIIYQKINH
;
A
#
# COMPACT_ATOMS: atom_id res chain seq x y z
N MET A 1 14.56 39.24 -9.50
CA MET A 1 14.20 37.84 -9.89
C MET A 1 14.52 36.81 -8.81
N THR A 2 15.52 37.03 -7.95
CA THR A 2 15.96 36.08 -6.91
C THR A 2 14.92 35.82 -5.80
N VAL A 3 14.20 36.86 -5.36
CA VAL A 3 13.20 36.76 -4.28
C VAL A 3 12.01 35.90 -4.68
N PHE A 4 11.55 36.02 -5.94
CA PHE A 4 10.43 35.23 -6.46
C PHE A 4 10.77 33.73 -6.51
N SER A 5 12.01 33.40 -6.91
CA SER A 5 12.52 32.03 -6.93
C SER A 5 12.59 31.42 -5.53
N VAL A 6 13.04 32.20 -4.54
CA VAL A 6 13.12 31.76 -3.13
C VAL A 6 11.73 31.53 -2.56
N ILE A 7 10.75 32.40 -2.87
CA ILE A 7 9.37 32.24 -2.44
C ILE A 7 8.75 30.96 -3.03
N ILE A 8 9.00 30.65 -4.29
CA ILE A 8 8.54 29.40 -4.91
C ILE A 8 9.14 28.17 -4.21
N VAL A 9 10.44 28.20 -3.88
CA VAL A 9 11.10 27.11 -3.14
C VAL A 9 10.52 26.95 -1.73
N LEU A 10 10.23 28.06 -1.04
CA LEU A 10 9.62 28.03 0.30
C LEU A 10 8.16 27.54 0.25
N ILE A 11 7.36 27.95 -0.73
CA ILE A 11 5.96 27.48 -0.89
C ILE A 11 5.93 25.98 -1.17
N ASN A 12 6.89 25.45 -1.94
CA ASN A 12 7.02 24.00 -2.15
C ASN A 12 7.44 23.25 -0.87
N PHE A 13 8.21 23.88 0.02
CA PHE A 13 8.59 23.31 1.32
C PHE A 13 7.45 23.36 2.36
N TYR A 14 6.60 24.40 2.29
CA TYR A 14 5.43 24.58 3.16
C TYR A 14 4.17 23.88 2.64
N GLY A 15 4.29 23.08 1.58
CA GLY A 15 3.23 22.21 1.07
C GLY A 15 2.57 21.42 2.19
N ILE A 16 1.37 21.85 2.54
CA ILE A 16 0.55 21.45 3.67
C ILE A 16 0.48 19.92 3.71
N LYS A 17 0.98 19.29 4.79
CA LYS A 17 0.64 17.90 5.08
C LYS A 17 -0.81 17.85 5.53
N GLN A 18 -1.75 17.78 4.58
CA GLN A 18 -3.12 17.41 4.90
C GLN A 18 -3.08 15.99 5.48
N ILE A 19 -3.70 15.81 6.66
CA ILE A 19 -3.95 14.47 7.22
C ILE A 19 -5.10 13.89 6.39
N GLN A 20 -4.77 13.31 5.25
CA GLN A 20 -5.70 12.55 4.43
C GLN A 20 -5.54 11.06 4.73
N ALA A 21 -6.64 10.33 4.67
CA ALA A 21 -6.59 8.88 4.69
C ALA A 21 -5.80 8.40 3.46
N LEU A 22 -4.98 7.37 3.64
CA LEU A 22 -4.14 6.84 2.57
C LEU A 22 -5.01 6.26 1.46
N SER A 23 -4.65 6.47 0.20
CA SER A 23 -5.27 5.78 -0.93
C SER A 23 -4.57 4.45 -1.17
N CYS A 24 -5.29 3.33 -1.24
CA CYS A 24 -4.70 2.00 -1.40
C CYS A 24 -5.39 1.21 -2.50
N PHE A 25 -4.65 0.35 -3.19
CA PHE A 25 -5.27 -0.65 -4.07
C PHE A 25 -6.01 -1.68 -3.21
N LYS A 26 -7.25 -1.98 -3.59
CA LYS A 26 -8.08 -3.01 -2.94
C LYS A 26 -8.48 -4.06 -3.94
N CYS A 27 -8.17 -5.31 -3.61
CA CYS A 27 -8.52 -6.44 -4.43
C CYS A 27 -8.35 -7.72 -3.59
N MET A 28 -9.15 -8.76 -3.85
CA MET A 28 -8.97 -10.08 -3.27
C MET A 28 -9.24 -11.16 -4.32
N THR A 29 -8.37 -12.16 -4.41
CA THR A 29 -8.66 -13.40 -5.11
C THR A 29 -8.23 -14.60 -4.29
N THR A 30 -9.03 -15.65 -4.38
CA THR A 30 -8.71 -17.01 -3.92
C THR A 30 -8.74 -18.01 -5.07
N ASP A 31 -8.81 -17.54 -6.31
CA ASP A 31 -9.01 -18.36 -7.51
C ASP A 31 -8.06 -17.93 -8.63
N PHE A 32 -7.35 -18.91 -9.19
CA PHE A 32 -6.36 -18.70 -10.23
C PHE A 32 -6.99 -18.61 -11.63
N GLU A 33 -8.14 -19.25 -11.85
CA GLU A 33 -8.81 -19.24 -13.16
C GLU A 33 -9.46 -17.89 -13.49
N ASN A 34 -9.75 -17.07 -12.47
CA ASN A 34 -10.33 -15.74 -12.58
C ASN A 34 -9.49 -14.70 -11.84
N ASP A 35 -8.17 -14.80 -11.98
CA ASP A 35 -7.24 -14.03 -11.17
C ASP A 35 -7.05 -12.59 -11.68
N LEU A 36 -7.92 -11.70 -11.20
CA LEU A 36 -7.87 -10.27 -11.52
C LEU A 36 -6.89 -9.48 -10.64
N CYS A 37 -6.23 -10.12 -9.66
CA CYS A 37 -5.47 -9.50 -8.56
C CYS A 37 -3.96 -9.78 -8.58
N THR A 38 -3.56 -10.91 -9.17
CA THR A 38 -2.17 -11.38 -9.22
C THR A 38 -1.27 -10.52 -10.05
N ASP A 39 -1.80 -9.87 -11.08
CA ASP A 39 -0.97 -9.09 -12.00
C ASP A 39 -0.15 -8.10 -11.15
N PRO A 40 1.18 -8.21 -11.14
CA PRO A 40 1.98 -7.25 -10.41
C PRO A 40 1.78 -5.86 -11.03
N PHE A 41 1.87 -5.76 -12.35
CA PHE A 41 1.97 -4.51 -13.10
C PHE A 41 0.62 -3.83 -13.32
N ASN A 42 -0.43 -4.57 -13.69
CA ASN A 42 -1.73 -3.99 -14.02
C ASN A 42 -2.93 -4.93 -13.78
N PRO A 43 -3.31 -5.20 -12.52
CA PRO A 43 -4.50 -5.97 -12.19
C PRO A 43 -5.72 -5.46 -12.94
N ILE A 44 -6.52 -6.39 -13.45
CA ILE A 44 -7.74 -6.05 -14.17
C ILE A 44 -8.76 -5.44 -13.18
N ASP A 45 -8.71 -5.87 -11.91
CA ASP A 45 -9.52 -5.34 -10.81
C ASP A 45 -8.66 -4.56 -9.79
N ASN A 46 -7.96 -3.52 -10.28
CA ASN A 46 -7.04 -2.71 -9.48
C ASN A 46 -7.69 -1.41 -9.01
N ARG A 47 -8.78 -1.51 -8.25
CA ARG A 47 -9.46 -0.32 -7.75
C ARG A 47 -8.61 0.39 -6.70
N LEU A 48 -8.07 1.55 -7.06
CA LEU A 48 -7.50 2.49 -6.09
C LEU A 48 -8.67 3.07 -5.30
N GLU A 49 -8.75 2.73 -4.02
CA GLU A 49 -9.70 3.35 -3.11
C GLU A 49 -9.06 4.61 -2.53
N TYR A 50 -9.63 5.76 -2.90
CA TYR A 50 -9.27 7.05 -2.33
C TYR A 50 -9.80 7.18 -0.91
N GLU A 51 -9.04 7.88 -0.06
CA GLU A 51 -9.38 8.09 1.35
C GLU A 51 -9.74 6.78 2.08
N CYS A 52 -8.91 5.75 1.90
CA CYS A 52 -9.24 4.40 2.29
C CYS A 52 -9.56 4.29 3.79
N GLN A 53 -10.63 3.59 4.12
CA GLN A 53 -11.10 3.41 5.49
C GLN A 53 -11.07 1.94 5.90
N ALA A 54 -10.77 1.69 7.17
CA ALA A 54 -10.76 0.35 7.75
C ALA A 54 -11.30 0.35 9.18
N THR A 55 -11.79 -0.80 9.62
CA THR A 55 -12.23 -1.03 11.00
C THR A 55 -11.03 -1.22 11.94
N ILE A 56 -11.14 -0.73 13.16
CA ILE A 56 -10.18 -1.00 14.24
C ILE A 56 -10.75 -2.10 15.14
N GLN A 57 -9.93 -3.10 15.50
CA GLN A 57 -10.38 -4.15 16.40
C GLN A 57 -10.87 -3.56 17.74
N GLY A 58 -12.09 -3.93 18.14
CA GLY A 58 -12.70 -3.43 19.37
C GLY A 58 -13.29 -2.02 19.29
N LYS A 59 -13.34 -1.39 18.10
CA LYS A 59 -14.02 -0.11 17.89
C LYS A 59 -15.09 -0.22 16.81
N ASN A 60 -16.22 0.43 17.06
CA ASN A 60 -17.30 0.52 16.08
C ASN A 60 -17.03 1.67 15.09
N GLY A 61 -17.25 1.40 13.81
CA GLY A 61 -17.11 2.39 12.73
C GLY A 61 -15.86 2.19 11.87
N LEU A 62 -15.75 3.07 10.88
CA LEU A 62 -14.65 3.11 9.92
C LEU A 62 -13.72 4.27 10.25
N PHE A 63 -12.42 4.03 10.11
CA PHE A 63 -11.37 4.98 10.46
C PHE A 63 -10.41 5.18 9.28
N PRO A 64 -9.82 6.38 9.15
CA PRO A 64 -8.76 6.65 8.18
C PRO A 64 -7.64 5.62 8.24
N ALA A 65 -7.40 4.90 7.14
CA ALA A 65 -6.32 3.95 7.08
C ALA A 65 -4.96 4.66 7.08
N ARG A 66 -3.96 3.99 7.66
CA ARG A 66 -2.59 4.49 7.80
C ARG A 66 -1.56 3.66 7.05
N PHE A 67 -1.93 2.45 6.64
CA PHE A 67 -1.07 1.52 5.94
C PHE A 67 -1.83 0.87 4.78
N CYS A 68 -1.16 0.73 3.64
CA CYS A 68 -1.58 -0.23 2.64
C CYS A 68 -0.89 -1.57 2.91
N VAL A 69 -1.62 -2.66 2.68
CA VAL A 69 -1.16 -4.03 2.84
C VAL A 69 -1.24 -4.75 1.51
N LYS A 70 -0.26 -5.60 1.25
CA LYS A 70 -0.29 -6.64 0.23
C LYS A 70 0.02 -7.99 0.89
N ILE A 71 -0.80 -8.99 0.63
CA ILE A 71 -0.62 -10.36 1.08
C ILE A 71 -0.63 -11.27 -0.14
N SER A 72 0.33 -12.19 -0.21
CA SER A 72 0.39 -13.23 -1.23
C SER A 72 0.85 -14.54 -0.60
N GLY A 73 0.14 -15.63 -0.83
CA GLY A 73 0.50 -16.92 -0.26
C GLY A 73 -0.45 -18.04 -0.64
N ILE A 74 -0.35 -19.16 0.08
CA ILE A 74 -1.21 -20.33 -0.07
C ILE A 74 -1.98 -20.53 1.22
N VAL A 75 -3.29 -20.79 1.11
CA VAL A 75 -4.12 -21.17 2.25
C VAL A 75 -3.74 -22.57 2.69
N VAL A 76 -3.25 -22.70 3.93
CA VAL A 76 -2.81 -24.00 4.49
C VAL A 76 -3.84 -24.61 5.42
N ASP A 77 -4.76 -23.80 5.96
CA ASP A 77 -5.82 -24.26 6.85
C ASP A 77 -6.93 -23.20 6.94
N THR A 78 -8.13 -23.64 7.34
CA THR A 78 -9.32 -22.79 7.52
C THR A 78 -10.04 -23.16 8.80
N GLY A 79 -10.61 -22.18 9.49
CA GLY A 79 -11.46 -22.42 10.66
C GLY A 79 -12.64 -23.33 10.35
N ALA A 80 -13.19 -23.99 11.37
CA ALA A 80 -14.23 -25.01 11.22
C ALA A 80 -15.51 -24.53 10.50
N ASN A 81 -15.77 -23.22 10.51
CA ASN A 81 -16.97 -22.62 9.94
C ASN A 81 -16.79 -22.19 8.47
N LEU A 82 -15.59 -22.39 7.90
CA LEU A 82 -15.27 -22.00 6.52
C LEU A 82 -15.21 -23.22 5.60
N ASN A 83 -15.45 -22.96 4.31
CA ASN A 83 -15.37 -24.00 3.27
C ASN A 83 -13.92 -24.50 3.10
N ARG A 84 -13.69 -25.78 3.38
CA ARG A 84 -12.37 -26.44 3.23
C ARG A 84 -11.86 -26.49 1.79
N SER A 85 -12.70 -26.21 0.79
CA SER A 85 -12.28 -26.06 -0.61
C SER A 85 -11.28 -24.92 -0.82
N LEU A 86 -11.16 -23.98 0.14
CA LEU A 86 -10.16 -22.92 0.10
C LEU A 86 -8.73 -23.41 0.39
N ILE A 87 -8.56 -24.56 1.04
CA ILE A 87 -7.24 -25.11 1.39
C ILE A 87 -6.47 -25.46 0.10
N HIS A 88 -5.17 -25.17 0.07
CA HIS A 88 -4.27 -25.24 -1.08
C HIS A 88 -4.55 -24.22 -2.21
N LYS A 89 -5.51 -23.31 -2.04
CA LYS A 89 -5.69 -22.22 -2.99
C LYS A 89 -4.72 -21.07 -2.72
N SER A 90 -4.25 -20.44 -3.79
CA SER A 90 -3.51 -19.19 -3.71
C SER A 90 -4.41 -18.07 -3.20
N LEU A 91 -3.87 -17.21 -2.35
CA LEU A 91 -4.52 -16.01 -1.85
C LEU A 91 -3.68 -14.80 -2.24
N TYR A 92 -4.31 -13.84 -2.92
CA TYR A 92 -3.77 -12.50 -3.09
C TYR A 92 -4.76 -11.49 -2.53
N LEU A 93 -4.30 -10.66 -1.60
CA LEU A 93 -5.12 -9.63 -0.96
C LEU A 93 -4.36 -8.31 -0.97
N ARG A 94 -5.01 -7.25 -1.43
CA ARG A 94 -4.58 -5.87 -1.27
C ARG A 94 -5.68 -5.15 -0.49
N THR A 95 -5.29 -4.46 0.58
CA THR A 95 -6.24 -3.68 1.38
C THR A 95 -5.54 -2.54 2.11
N CYS A 96 -6.31 -1.73 2.81
CA CYS A 96 -5.81 -0.74 3.75
C CYS A 96 -6.16 -1.12 5.19
N ILE A 97 -5.31 -0.74 6.13
CA ILE A 97 -5.48 -0.96 7.57
C ILE A 97 -5.07 0.27 8.38
N THR A 98 -5.57 0.36 9.59
CA THR A 98 -5.34 1.48 10.52
C THR A 98 -4.12 1.29 11.42
N GLU A 99 -3.77 0.05 11.74
CA GLU A 99 -2.73 -0.31 12.70
C GLU A 99 -1.62 -1.11 12.03
N ASN A 100 -0.40 -1.04 12.58
CA ASN A 100 0.71 -1.86 12.08
C ASN A 100 0.55 -3.29 12.62
N ILE A 101 0.47 -4.27 11.70
CA ILE A 101 0.31 -5.70 12.02
C ILE A 101 1.63 -6.48 12.01
N MET A 102 2.77 -5.79 11.83
CA MET A 102 4.09 -6.40 11.86
C MET A 102 4.76 -6.16 13.23
N ASP A 103 5.36 -7.22 13.79
CA ASP A 103 6.04 -7.21 15.10
C ASP A 103 7.21 -6.22 15.18
N SER A 104 7.72 -5.78 14.03
CA SER A 104 8.81 -4.84 13.90
C SER A 104 8.34 -3.61 13.11
N THR A 105 8.48 -2.42 13.68
CA THR A 105 8.22 -1.15 12.99
C THR A 105 9.21 -0.87 11.85
N ARG A 106 10.24 -1.71 11.67
CA ARG A 106 11.28 -1.57 10.63
C ARG A 106 11.14 -2.56 9.49
N SER A 107 10.40 -3.64 9.68
CA SER A 107 10.17 -4.64 8.64
C SER A 107 8.91 -4.21 7.90
N LEU A 108 9.06 -3.85 6.62
CA LEU A 108 7.95 -3.53 5.72
C LEU A 108 7.43 -4.77 5.00
N ASP A 109 8.09 -5.91 5.21
CA ASP A 109 7.78 -7.20 4.65
C ASP A 109 8.13 -8.31 5.64
N SER A 110 7.30 -9.35 5.66
CA SER A 110 7.52 -10.54 6.47
C SER A 110 6.97 -11.76 5.75
N THR A 111 7.70 -12.86 5.81
CA THR A 111 7.33 -14.14 5.19
C THR A 111 7.21 -15.21 6.27
N GLY A 112 6.14 -15.99 6.22
CA GLY A 112 5.91 -17.05 7.19
C GLY A 112 4.46 -17.52 7.20
N HIS A 113 4.04 -18.05 8.35
CA HIS A 113 2.66 -18.46 8.60
C HIS A 113 1.94 -17.39 9.42
N PHE A 114 0.77 -16.99 8.96
CA PHE A 114 -0.06 -16.00 9.65
C PHE A 114 -1.53 -16.33 9.49
N ARG A 115 -2.34 -15.68 10.34
CA ARG A 115 -3.79 -15.87 10.42
C ARG A 115 -4.48 -14.60 10.00
N LEU A 116 -5.41 -14.73 9.08
CA LEU A 116 -6.30 -13.64 8.69
C LEU A 116 -7.67 -13.91 9.32
N LYS A 117 -8.19 -12.92 10.04
CA LYS A 117 -9.51 -13.00 10.69
C LYS A 117 -10.43 -11.95 10.10
N ASN A 118 -11.66 -12.34 9.80
CA ASN A 118 -12.74 -11.43 9.37
C ASN A 118 -12.28 -10.43 8.31
N PHE A 119 -11.70 -10.94 7.22
CA PHE A 119 -11.06 -10.13 6.20
C PHE A 119 -11.87 -10.18 4.90
N ALA A 120 -12.00 -9.03 4.23
CA ALA A 120 -12.55 -8.93 2.87
C ALA A 120 -13.89 -9.69 2.66
N GLY A 121 -14.78 -9.64 3.66
CA GLY A 121 -16.10 -10.29 3.61
C GLY A 121 -16.11 -11.79 3.95
N ILE A 122 -14.97 -12.37 4.35
CA ILE A 122 -14.86 -13.74 4.85
C ILE A 122 -14.91 -13.71 6.37
N ASP A 123 -16.04 -14.15 6.93
CA ASP A 123 -16.22 -14.32 8.38
C ASP A 123 -15.58 -15.64 8.85
N GLY A 124 -14.52 -15.54 9.65
CA GLY A 124 -13.76 -16.69 10.13
C GLY A 124 -12.26 -16.46 10.11
N GLU A 125 -11.51 -17.55 10.28
CA GLU A 125 -10.04 -17.55 10.31
C GLU A 125 -9.47 -18.37 9.14
N VAL A 126 -8.54 -17.78 8.40
CA VAL A 126 -7.79 -18.45 7.33
C VAL A 126 -6.31 -18.43 7.70
N LYS A 127 -5.65 -19.59 7.69
CA LYS A 127 -4.20 -19.68 7.87
C LYS A 127 -3.54 -19.68 6.51
N VAL A 128 -2.55 -18.82 6.37
CA VAL A 128 -1.85 -18.58 5.11
C VAL A 128 -0.36 -18.77 5.35
N GLN A 129 0.30 -19.43 4.41
CA GLN A 129 1.75 -19.43 4.29
C GLN A 129 2.13 -18.51 3.13
N GLY A 130 2.87 -17.45 3.41
CA GLY A 130 3.22 -16.49 2.36
C GLY A 130 3.92 -15.26 2.88
N THR A 131 3.75 -14.16 2.17
CA THR A 131 4.38 -12.87 2.45
C THR A 131 3.32 -11.80 2.69
N ILE A 132 3.55 -10.96 3.70
CA ILE A 132 2.83 -9.72 3.97
C ILE A 132 3.78 -8.56 3.69
N THR A 133 3.33 -7.52 3.01
CA THR A 133 4.05 -6.25 2.81
C THR A 133 3.19 -5.09 3.28
N LEU A 134 3.76 -4.18 4.07
CA LEU A 134 3.15 -2.93 4.54
C LEU A 134 3.87 -1.72 3.95
N CYS A 135 3.12 -0.65 3.69
CA CYS A 135 3.67 0.62 3.26
C CYS A 135 2.72 1.79 3.58
N THR A 136 3.23 3.03 3.55
CA THR A 136 2.56 4.22 4.10
C THR A 136 2.36 5.36 3.09
N MET A 137 2.53 5.10 1.79
CA MET A 137 2.35 6.09 0.72
C MET A 137 1.16 5.71 -0.17
N ASP A 138 0.52 6.70 -0.79
CA ASP A 138 -0.63 6.44 -1.66
C ASP A 138 -0.28 5.44 -2.76
N GLY A 139 -1.12 4.42 -2.92
CA GLY A 139 -1.01 3.38 -3.92
C GLY A 139 0.25 2.53 -3.78
N CYS A 140 0.97 2.56 -2.66
CA CYS A 140 2.26 1.89 -2.52
C CYS A 140 2.19 0.35 -2.58
N ASN A 141 0.99 -0.22 -2.39
CA ASN A 141 0.74 -1.65 -2.53
C ASN A 141 0.43 -2.09 -3.98
N ARG A 142 0.65 -1.21 -4.98
CA ARG A 142 0.81 -1.59 -6.39
C ARG A 142 2.15 -2.30 -6.62
N ALA A 143 2.36 -3.02 -7.72
CA ALA A 143 3.74 -3.42 -8.01
C ALA A 143 4.60 -2.21 -8.33
N ARG A 144 5.85 -2.31 -7.91
CA ARG A 144 6.86 -1.29 -8.16
C ARG A 144 7.13 -1.23 -9.67
N LEU A 145 6.50 -0.27 -10.35
CA LEU A 145 7.09 0.30 -11.54
C LEU A 145 8.34 1.04 -11.09
N PHE A 146 9.50 0.64 -11.63
CA PHE A 146 10.79 1.23 -11.34
C PHE A 146 10.79 2.67 -11.83
N HIS A 147 10.39 3.61 -10.97
CA HIS A 147 10.41 5.02 -11.34
C HIS A 147 10.70 5.92 -10.14
N ARG A 148 11.98 6.23 -9.98
CA ARG A 148 12.48 7.38 -9.23
C ARG A 148 13.85 7.71 -9.77
N ASP A 149 13.95 8.80 -10.52
CA ASP A 149 15.18 9.62 -10.68
C ASP A 149 14.88 10.95 -11.38
N VAL A 150 13.79 11.04 -12.15
CA VAL A 150 13.46 12.24 -12.95
C VAL A 150 13.29 13.50 -12.10
N PHE A 151 12.66 13.43 -10.92
CA PHE A 151 12.44 14.60 -10.07
C PHE A 151 13.73 15.13 -9.43
N LEU A 152 14.64 14.25 -9.02
CA LEU A 152 15.96 14.65 -8.49
C LEU A 152 16.83 15.25 -9.59
N ILE A 153 16.77 14.67 -10.79
CA ILE A 153 17.47 15.19 -11.98
C ILE A 153 16.98 16.59 -12.33
N LEU A 154 15.66 16.83 -12.34
CA LEU A 154 15.09 18.16 -12.60
C LEU A 154 15.49 19.21 -11.56
N ASN A 155 15.52 18.85 -10.28
CA ASN A 155 15.94 19.77 -9.22
C ASN A 155 17.43 20.11 -9.29
N LEU A 156 18.29 19.12 -9.59
CA LEU A 156 19.71 19.33 -9.83
C LEU A 156 19.95 20.23 -11.06
N PHE A 157 19.18 20.02 -12.13
CA PHE A 157 19.28 20.82 -13.36
C PHE A 157 18.87 22.28 -13.11
N CYS A 158 17.78 22.53 -12.39
CA CYS A 158 17.37 23.89 -12.00
C CYS A 158 18.40 24.58 -11.10
N PHE A 159 19.00 23.88 -10.14
CA PHE A 159 20.05 24.44 -9.29
C PHE A 159 21.29 24.83 -10.09
N LEU A 160 21.72 24.00 -11.05
CA LEU A 160 22.86 24.29 -11.91
C LEU A 160 22.64 25.53 -12.78
N ILE A 161 21.44 25.69 -13.36
CA ILE A 161 21.09 26.87 -14.17
C ILE A 161 21.12 28.16 -13.32
N ILE A 162 20.60 28.10 -12.08
CA ILE A 162 20.60 29.26 -11.17
C ILE A 162 22.04 29.61 -10.75
N TYR A 163 22.87 28.61 -10.42
CA TYR A 163 24.26 28.82 -10.04
C TYR A 163 25.08 29.48 -11.17
N GLN A 164 24.90 29.03 -12.41
CA GLN A 164 25.58 29.63 -13.57
C GLN A 164 25.19 31.10 -13.79
N LYS A 165 23.93 31.47 -13.50
CA LYS A 165 23.40 32.82 -13.70
C LYS A 165 23.76 33.80 -12.58
N ILE A 166 24.27 33.32 -11.45
CA ILE A 166 24.72 34.16 -10.33
C ILE A 166 26.23 34.47 -10.47
N ASN A 167 27.00 33.57 -11.07
CA ASN A 167 28.46 33.69 -11.20
C ASN A 167 28.93 34.27 -12.55
N HIS A 168 28.00 34.71 -13.40
CA HIS A 168 28.22 35.49 -14.61
C HIS A 168 27.40 36.77 -14.53
#